data_AF-A0AAU1LR29-F1
#
_entry.id   AF-A0AAU1LR29-F1
#
_cell.length_a   1.000
_cell.length_b   1.000
_cell.length_c   1.000
_cell.angle_alpha   90.00
_cell.angle_beta   90.00
_cell.angle_gamma   90.00
#
_symmetry.space_group_name_H-M   'P 1'
#
loop_
_entity.id
_entity.type
_entity.pdbx_description
1 polymer ?
#
loop_
_entity_poly.entity_id
_entity_poly.type
_entity_poly.pdbx_seq_one_letter_code
_entity_poly.pdbx_strand_id
1 'polypeptide(L)' 'MAEYHFVISAQRPLPGGGFAMGDWSSCITPEPGWSRQDTFEVIRAEFAKRYPELGRACVTFFSLELNTL' A
#
# COMPACT_ATOMS: atom_id res chain seq x y z
N MET A 1 -2.31 8.54 19.56
CA MET A 1 -3.14 8.19 18.39
C MET A 1 -2.91 6.71 18.11
N ALA A 2 -3.93 5.97 17.65
CA ALA A 2 -3.78 4.54 17.41
C ALA A 2 -2.88 4.31 16.18
N GLU A 3 -1.87 3.46 16.34
CA GLU A 3 -1.02 3.02 15.24
C GLU A 3 -1.66 1.80 14.58
N TYR A 4 -1.61 1.76 13.25
CA TYR A 4 -2.14 0.68 12.42
C TYR A 4 -0.99 0.04 11.64
N HIS A 5 -0.95 -1.28 11.60
CA HIS A 5 -0.10 -2.02 10.69
C HIS A 5 -0.82 -2.18 9.35
N PHE A 6 -0.10 -1.98 8.24
CA PHE A 6 -0.63 -2.19 6.90
C PHE A 6 0.24 -3.16 6.11
N VAL A 7 -0.38 -3.79 5.12
CA VAL A 7 0.29 -4.55 4.06
C VAL A 7 -0.34 -4.13 2.74
N ILE A 8 0.48 -3.81 1.75
CA ILE A 8 0.06 -3.53 0.38
C ILE A 8 0.89 -4.37 -0.59
N SER A 9 0.20 -5.06 -1.50
CA SER A 9 0.81 -5.77 -2.61
C SER A 9 0.27 -5.21 -3.91
N ALA A 10 1.14 -4.98 -4.88
CA ALA A 10 0.74 -4.51 -6.19
C ALA A 10 1.50 -5.24 -7.30
N GLN A 11 0.83 -5.40 -8.44
CA GLN A 11 1.40 -6.02 -9.61
C GLN A 11 1.25 -5.15 -10.86
N ARG A 12 2.25 -5.19 -11.74
CA ARG A 12 2.23 -4.55 -13.05
C ARG A 12 2.58 -5.55 -14.15
N PRO A 13 1.78 -5.68 -15.21
CA PRO A 13 2.14 -6.50 -16.35
C PRO A 13 3.41 -5.94 -17.03
N LEU A 14 4.29 -6.83 -17.47
CA LEU A 14 5.51 -6.46 -18.19
C LEU A 14 5.36 -6.62 -19.70
N PRO A 15 6.04 -5.78 -20.52
CA PRO A 15 6.18 -6.05 -21.94
C PRO A 15 6.86 -7.40 -22.17
N GLY A 16 6.27 -8.26 -23.01
CA GLY A 16 6.78 -9.62 -23.26
C GLY A 16 6.16 -10.71 -22.37
N GLY A 17 5.23 -10.34 -21.47
CA GLY A 17 4.51 -11.27 -20.62
C GLY A 17 5.03 -11.31 -19.18
N GLY A 18 4.25 -11.94 -18.30
CA GLY A 18 4.53 -11.97 -16.85
C GLY A 18 4.15 -10.69 -16.12
N PHE A 19 4.46 -10.66 -14.82
CA PHE A 19 4.13 -9.57 -13.91
C PHE A 19 5.33 -9.22 -13.04
N ALA A 20 5.58 -7.92 -12.86
CA ALA A 20 6.34 -7.44 -11.73
C ALA A 20 5.41 -7.36 -10.51
N MET A 21 5.89 -7.78 -9.35
CA MET A 21 5.15 -7.75 -8.09
C MET A 21 6.00 -7.02 -7.04
N GLY A 22 5.37 -6.24 -6.18
CA GLY A 22 6.01 -5.61 -5.04
C GLY A 22 5.10 -5.63 -3.83
N ASP A 23 5.70 -5.94 -2.68
CA ASP A 23 5.04 -5.98 -1.39
C ASP A 23 5.65 -4.93 -0.47
N TRP A 24 4.82 -4.31 0.35
CA TRP A 24 5.26 -3.40 1.39
C TRP A 24 4.36 -3.53 2.62
N SER A 25 4.99 -3.66 3.78
CA SER A 25 4.33 -3.52 5.07
C SER A 25 5.06 -2.52 5.94
N SER A 26 4.30 -1.79 6.76
CA SER A 26 4.79 -0.83 7.74
C SER A 26 3.65 -0.45 8.68
N CYS A 27 3.94 0.44 9.61
CA CYS A 27 2.93 1.11 10.42
C CYS A 27 2.58 2.49 9.87
N ILE A 28 1.37 2.95 10.18
CA ILE A 28 0.88 4.31 9.96
C ILE A 28 0.00 4.74 11.14
N THR A 29 0.06 6.02 11.48
CA THR A 29 -0.93 6.65 12.36
C THR A 29 -1.83 7.54 11.50
N PRO A 30 -3.08 7.15 11.22
CA PRO A 30 -4.00 7.96 10.44
C PRO A 30 -4.30 9.30 11.12
N GLU A 31 -4.42 10.37 10.34
CA GLU A 31 -4.83 11.67 10.85
C GLU A 31 -6.29 11.64 11.35
N PRO A 32 -6.67 12.48 12.33
CA PRO A 32 -8.04 12.57 12.79
C PRO A 32 -9.04 12.81 11.65
N GLY A 33 -10.07 11.97 11.57
CA GLY A 33 -11.11 12.07 10.55
C GLY A 33 -10.79 11.36 9.23
N TRP A 34 -9.59 10.79 9.05
CA TRP A 34 -9.32 9.94 7.90
C TRP A 34 -10.19 8.70 7.92
N SER A 35 -10.77 8.41 6.76
CA SER A 35 -11.36 7.12 6.48
C SER A 35 -10.28 6.08 6.17
N ARG A 36 -10.71 4.83 6.11
CA ARG A 36 -9.86 3.74 5.60
C ARG A 36 -9.38 4.00 4.16
N GLN A 37 -10.21 4.65 3.33
CA GLN A 37 -9.85 4.99 1.96
C GLN A 37 -8.78 6.08 1.90
N ASP A 38 -8.88 7.12 2.73
CA ASP A 38 -7.88 8.20 2.79
C ASP A 38 -6.51 7.64 3.19
N THR A 39 -6.50 6.76 4.18
CA THR A 39 -5.29 6.05 4.62
C THR A 39 -4.71 5.19 3.50
N PHE A 40 -5.56 4.49 2.74
CA PHE A 40 -5.13 3.69 1.59
C PHE A 40 -4.47 4.55 0.50
N GLU A 41 -5.05 5.69 0.12
CA GLU A 41 -4.48 6.54 -0.94
C GLU A 41 -3.11 7.12 -0.54
N VAL A 42 -2.92 7.45 0.74
CA VAL A 42 -1.62 7.90 1.26
C VAL A 42 -0.60 6.77 1.18
N ILE A 43 -0.93 5.57 1.65
CA ILE A 43 -0.05 4.40 1.55
C ILE A 43 0.26 4.09 0.08
N ARG A 44 -0.74 4.16 -0.81
CA ARG A 44 -0.56 3.91 -2.25
C ARG A 44 0.37 4.93 -2.90
N ALA A 45 0.26 6.20 -2.53
CA ALA A 45 1.15 7.25 -3.01
C ALA A 45 2.60 7.02 -2.54
N GLU A 46 2.80 6.65 -1.27
CA GLU A 46 4.12 6.31 -0.73
C GLU A 46 4.70 5.03 -1.36
N PHE A 47 3.86 4.02 -1.60
CA PHE A 47 4.26 2.81 -2.31
C PHE A 47 4.78 3.14 -3.72
N ALA A 48 4.09 4.01 -4.46
CA ALA A 48 4.51 4.43 -5.79
C ALA A 48 5.81 5.24 -5.79
N LYS A 49 6.10 6.01 -4.73
CA LYS A 49 7.39 6.68 -4.55
C LYS A 49 8.51 5.68 -4.24
N ARG A 50 8.20 4.67 -3.41
CA ARG A 50 9.14 3.63 -2.99
C ARG A 50 9.51 2.68 -4.12
N TYR A 51 8.54 2.34 -4.97
CA TYR A 51 8.69 1.45 -6.13
C TYR A 51 8.22 2.16 -7.41
N PRO A 52 9.01 3.11 -7.96
CA PRO A 52 8.62 3.88 -9.14
C PRO A 52 8.28 3.01 -10.36
N GLU A 53 8.93 1.87 -10.51
CA GLU A 53 8.66 0.86 -11.54
C GLU A 53 7.27 0.22 -11.41
N LEU A 54 6.62 0.38 -10.25
CA LEU A 54 5.26 -0.02 -9.93
C LEU A 54 4.30 1.18 -9.80
N GLY A 55 4.69 2.39 -10.22
CA GLY A 55 3.91 3.63 -10.06
C GLY A 55 2.53 3.68 -10.76
N ARG A 56 2.12 2.60 -11.44
CA ARG A 56 0.77 2.37 -12.01
C ARG A 56 0.32 0.90 -11.86
N ALA A 57 0.87 0.19 -10.89
CA ALA A 57 0.52 -1.19 -10.61
C ALA A 57 -0.92 -1.30 -10.09
N CYS A 58 -1.58 -2.41 -10.39
CA CYS A 58 -2.84 -2.77 -9.78
C CYS A 58 -2.56 -3.33 -8.38
N VAL A 59 -3.20 -2.76 -7.36
CA VAL A 59 -3.16 -3.32 -6.00
C VAL A 59 -3.89 -4.66 -6.01
N THR A 60 -3.21 -5.72 -5.60
CA THR A 60 -3.74 -7.09 -5.53
C THR A 60 -4.16 -7.46 -4.12
N PHE A 61 -3.54 -6.84 -3.11
CA PHE A 61 -3.88 -7.05 -1.71
C PHE A 61 -3.67 -5.75 -0.92
N PHE A 62 -4.57 -5.48 0.03
CA PHE A 62 -4.43 -4.41 0.99
C PHE A 62 -5.08 -4.76 2.33
N SER A 63 -4.28 -4.77 3.40
CA SER A 63 -4.78 -4.81 4.78
C SER A 63 -4.38 -3.56 5.55
N LEU A 64 -5.22 -3.19 6.51
CA LEU A 64 -5.00 -2.12 7.47
C LEU A 64 -5.70 -2.53 8.77
N GLU A 65 -4.91 -2.78 9.80
CA GLU A 65 -5.35 -3.37 11.06
C GLU A 65 -4.73 -2.59 12.23
N LEU A 66 -5.40 -2.55 13.39
CA LEU A 66 -4.82 -1.95 14.59
C LEU A 66 -3.52 -2.68 14.95
N ASN A 67 -2.46 -1.94 15.26
CA ASN A 67 -1.17 -2.52 15.64
C ASN A 67 -1.20 -3.00 17.11
N THR A 68 -1.91 -4.09 17.35
CA THR A 68 -2.07 -4.72 18.67
C THR A 68 -1.65 -6.19 18.59
N LEU A 69 -1.04 -6.71 19.66
CA LEU A 69 -0.70 -8.13 19.82
C LEU A 69 -1.86 -8.93 20.42
#